data_AF-A0A1A2ZC66-F1
#
_entry.id   AF-A0A1A2ZC66-F1
#
_cell.length_a   1.000
_cell.length_b   1.000
_cell.length_c   1.000
_cell.angle_alpha   90.00
_cell.angle_beta   90.00
_cell.angle_gamma   90.00
#
_symmetry.space_group_name_H-M   'P 1'
#
loop_
_entity.id
_entity.type
_entity.pdbx_description
1 polymer ?
#
loop_
_entity_poly.entity_id
_entity_poly.type
_entity_poly.pdbx_seq_one_letter_code
_entity_poly.pdbx_strand_id
1 'polypeptide(L)'
;MTVHRSPAHDDGAWISLCSPDSGQPLQAITTAVDPHLLVHVSGTSTEWTAELVETDAIAPELPEVQIAKVSGGSTFRFQPRKSLPLTVV
;
A
#
# COMPACT_ATOMS: atom_id res chain seq x y z
N MET A 1 7.47 5.85 7.83
CA MET A 1 7.61 6.39 6.46
C MET A 1 7.00 7.79 6.44
N THR A 2 7.72 8.81 5.97
CA THR A 2 7.16 10.16 5.78
C THR A 2 6.66 10.34 4.35
N VAL A 3 5.54 11.04 4.19
CA VAL A 3 4.91 11.34 2.91
C VAL A 3 4.75 12.85 2.80
N HIS A 4 5.19 13.38 1.66
CA HIS A 4 5.06 14.78 1.30
C HIS A 4 4.50 14.88 -0.12
N ARG A 5 3.93 16.04 -0.45
CA ARG A 5 3.44 16.31 -1.80
C ARG A 5 4.53 16.06 -2.86
N SER A 6 4.14 15.45 -3.96
CA SER A 6 4.99 15.10 -5.10
C SER A 6 4.13 15.03 -6.38
N PRO A 7 4.71 14.98 -7.60
CA PRO A 7 3.92 14.87 -8.84
C PRO A 7 2.93 13.70 -8.86
N ALA A 8 3.22 12.60 -8.15
CA ALA A 8 2.30 11.47 -8.03
C ALA A 8 0.94 11.85 -7.39
N HIS A 9 0.91 12.93 -6.60
CA HIS A 9 -0.33 13.47 -6.04
C HIS A 9 -1.14 14.23 -7.10
N ASP A 10 -0.46 14.94 -8.00
CA ASP A 10 -1.11 15.66 -9.09
C ASP A 10 -1.64 14.68 -10.16
N ASP A 11 -1.00 13.52 -10.30
CA ASP A 11 -1.40 12.43 -11.21
C ASP A 11 -2.57 11.56 -10.66
N GLY A 12 -3.04 11.80 -9.44
CA GLY A 12 -4.11 11.01 -8.82
C GLY A 12 -3.71 9.54 -8.54
N ALA A 13 -2.41 9.27 -8.39
CA ALA A 13 -1.91 7.93 -8.09
C ALA A 13 -2.45 7.41 -6.75
N TRP A 14 -2.43 6.09 -6.52
CA TRP A 14 -3.06 5.47 -5.34
C TRP A 14 -2.68 6.12 -3.99
N ILE A 15 -1.43 6.56 -3.84
CA ILE A 15 -0.94 7.21 -2.62
C ILE A 15 -1.64 8.56 -2.34
N SER A 16 -2.14 9.23 -3.39
CA SER A 16 -2.91 10.48 -3.28
C SER A 16 -4.30 10.27 -2.67
N LEU A 17 -4.79 9.02 -2.66
CA LEU A 17 -6.06 8.64 -2.04
C LEU A 17 -5.91 8.34 -0.54
N CYS A 18 -4.67 8.29 -0.04
CA CYS A 18 -4.35 8.05 1.36
C CYS A 18 -4.05 9.37 2.08
N SER A 19 -4.59 9.54 3.28
CA SER A 19 -4.33 10.71 4.12
C SER A 19 -4.54 10.36 5.59
N PRO A 20 -4.10 11.20 6.54
CA PRO A 20 -4.43 11.01 7.96
C PRO A 20 -5.94 10.90 8.23
N ASP A 21 -6.78 11.58 7.45
CA ASP A 21 -8.24 11.55 7.59
C ASP A 21 -8.88 10.29 6.97
N SER A 22 -8.13 9.54 6.16
CA SER A 22 -8.58 8.33 5.47
C SER A 22 -7.50 7.24 5.55
N GLY A 23 -7.29 6.71 6.76
CA GLY A 23 -6.28 5.68 7.04
C GLY A 23 -6.70 4.25 6.68
N GLN A 24 -8.00 4.00 6.46
CA GLN A 24 -8.52 2.64 6.19
C GLN A 24 -7.83 1.93 5.00
N PRO A 25 -7.55 2.59 3.86
CA PRO A 25 -6.83 1.94 2.75
C PRO A 25 -5.44 1.46 3.16
N LEU A 26 -4.72 2.24 3.97
CA LEU A 26 -3.39 1.86 4.46
C LEU A 26 -3.49 0.66 5.41
N GLN A 27 -4.46 0.66 6.32
CA GLN A 27 -4.67 -0.46 7.24
C GLN A 27 -5.03 -1.74 6.46
N ALA A 28 -5.85 -1.64 5.42
CA ALA A 28 -6.22 -2.77 4.59
C ALA A 28 -5.00 -3.40 3.89
N ILE A 29 -4.11 -2.58 3.34
CA ILE A 29 -2.85 -3.04 2.72
C ILE A 29 -1.94 -3.69 3.76
N THR A 30 -1.81 -3.07 4.93
CA THR A 30 -1.01 -3.60 6.05
C THR A 30 -1.51 -4.97 6.49
N THR A 31 -2.81 -5.11 6.76
CA THR A 31 -3.44 -6.39 7.14
C THR A 31 -3.31 -7.46 6.06
N ALA A 32 -3.34 -7.06 4.78
CA ALA A 32 -3.16 -7.99 3.67
C ALA A 32 -1.76 -8.63 3.64
N VAL A 33 -0.74 -7.88 4.11
CA VAL A 33 0.65 -8.33 4.24
C VAL A 33 0.82 -9.18 5.50
N ASP A 34 0.41 -8.66 6.65
CA ASP A 34 0.44 -9.37 7.93
C ASP A 34 -0.72 -8.89 8.83
N PRO A 35 -1.61 -9.79 9.30
CA PRO A 35 -2.74 -9.39 10.12
C PRO A 35 -2.38 -8.91 11.53
N HIS A 36 -1.13 -9.07 11.99
CA HIS A 36 -0.64 -8.57 13.27
C HIS A 36 -0.05 -7.16 13.18
N LEU A 37 -0.10 -6.53 12.00
CA LEU A 37 0.39 -5.17 11.81
C LEU A 37 -0.77 -4.17 11.80
N LEU A 38 -0.59 -3.10 12.56
CA LEU A 38 -1.42 -1.90 12.52
C LEU A 38 -0.64 -0.75 11.89
N VAL A 39 -1.35 0.14 11.21
CA VAL A 39 -0.78 1.40 10.74
C VAL A 39 -1.27 2.56 11.61
N HIS A 40 -0.33 3.33 12.14
CA HIS A 40 -0.60 4.61 12.76
C HIS A 40 -0.23 5.72 11.80
N VAL A 41 -1.19 6.62 11.54
CA VAL A 41 -1.00 7.76 10.66
C VAL A 41 -1.07 9.04 11.50
N SER A 42 -0.08 9.90 11.33
CA SER A 42 0.01 11.17 12.06
C SER A 42 0.49 12.31 11.15
N GLY A 43 0.23 13.55 11.54
CA GLY A 43 0.60 14.74 10.77
C GLY A 43 -0.61 15.40 10.10
N THR A 44 -0.41 15.95 8.91
CA THR A 44 -1.38 16.77 8.16
C THR A 44 -1.67 16.17 6.79
N SER A 45 -2.67 16.72 6.08
CA SER A 45 -3.02 16.23 4.74
C SER A 45 -1.89 16.31 3.70
N THR A 46 -0.93 17.21 3.87
CA THR A 46 0.17 17.44 2.91
C THR A 46 1.51 16.90 3.35
N GLU A 47 1.65 16.64 4.64
CA GLU A 47 2.86 16.13 5.28
C GLU A 47 2.48 15.25 6.44
N TRP A 48 2.71 13.94 6.30
CA TRP A 48 2.29 12.95 7.28
C TRP A 48 3.25 11.77 7.36
N THR A 49 3.11 11.00 8.43
CA THR A 49 3.90 9.80 8.68
C THR A 49 2.97 8.61 8.85
N ALA A 50 3.27 7.50 8.16
CA ALA A 50 2.75 6.18 8.48
C ALA A 50 3.80 5.37 9.23
N GLU A 51 3.40 4.83 10.36
CA GLU A 51 4.18 3.93 11.20
C GLU A 51 3.48 2.57 11.27
N LEU A 52 4.24 1.49 11.15
CA LEU A 52 3.73 0.13 11.31
C LEU A 52 4.07 -0.35 12.72
N VAL A 53 3.07 -0.87 13.42
CA VAL A 53 3.19 -1.36 14.79
C VAL A 53 2.70 -2.79 14.84
N GLU A 54 3.50 -3.67 15.42
CA GLU A 54 3.13 -5.07 15.67
C GLU A 54 2.22 -5.15 16.90
N THR A 55 1.21 -6.02 16.83
CA THR A 55 0.26 -6.27 17.91
C THR A 55 -0.09 -7.75 17.99
N ASP A 56 -0.42 -8.22 19.19
CA ASP A 56 -0.90 -9.59 19.39
C ASP A 56 -2.31 -9.83 18.82
N ALA A 57 -3.04 -8.76 18.46
CA ALA A 57 -4.40 -8.86 17.92
C ALA A 57 -4.40 -9.02 16.40
N ILE A 58 -5.10 -10.05 15.92
CA ILE A 58 -5.33 -10.27 14.48
C ILE A 58 -6.38 -9.28 13.98
N ALA A 59 -6.00 -8.39 13.07
CA ALA A 59 -6.92 -7.51 12.36
C ALA A 59 -7.73 -8.30 11.31
N PRO A 60 -9.06 -8.13 11.23
CA PRO A 60 -9.86 -8.79 10.21
C PRO A 60 -9.54 -8.20 8.82
N GLU A 61 -9.32 -9.09 7.86
CA GLU A 61 -9.13 -8.68 6.47
C GLU A 61 -10.45 -8.23 5.83
N LEU A 62 -10.41 -7.13 5.06
CA LEU A 62 -11.58 -6.63 4.34
C LEU A 62 -12.00 -7.59 3.21
N PRO A 63 -13.30 -7.85 3.01
CA PRO A 63 -13.79 -8.75 1.96
C PRO A 63 -13.29 -8.40 0.56
N GLU A 64 -13.17 -7.11 0.23
CA GLU A 64 -12.70 -6.63 -1.07
C GLU A 64 -11.25 -7.05 -1.35
N VAL A 65 -10.41 -7.10 -0.31
CA VAL A 65 -9.01 -7.55 -0.40
C VAL A 65 -8.93 -9.06 -0.61
N GLN A 66 -9.79 -9.83 0.06
CA GLN A 66 -9.87 -11.28 -0.13
C GLN A 66 -10.18 -11.66 -1.59
N ILE A 67 -11.06 -10.90 -2.24
CA ILE A 67 -11.38 -11.11 -3.67
C ILE A 67 -10.14 -10.91 -4.55
N ALA A 68 -9.32 -9.91 -4.27
CA ALA A 68 -8.07 -9.67 -5.01
C ALA A 68 -7.05 -10.81 -4.80
N LYS A 69 -7.02 -11.44 -3.62
CA LYS A 69 -6.19 -12.62 -3.32
C LYS A 69 -6.65 -13.86 -4.08
N VAL A 70 -7.94 -14.16 -4.02
CA VAL A 70 -8.53 -15.34 -4.70
C VAL A 70 -8.39 -15.25 -6.21
N SER A 71 -8.52 -14.06 -6.80
CA SER A 71 -8.33 -13.86 -8.25
C SER A 71 -6.87 -13.94 -8.69
N GLY A 72 -5.91 -14.06 -7.77
CA GLY A 72 -4.47 -14.03 -8.05
C GLY A 72 -3.93 -12.63 -8.33
N GLY A 73 -4.79 -11.59 -8.35
CA GLY A 73 -4.43 -10.21 -8.64
C GLY A 73 -3.47 -9.58 -7.62
N SER A 74 -3.39 -10.13 -6.41
CA SER A 74 -2.44 -9.70 -5.37
C SER A 74 -1.18 -10.57 -5.26
N THR A 75 -1.04 -11.63 -6.08
CA THR A 75 0.10 -12.55 -6.02
C THR A 75 1.12 -12.18 -7.09
N PHE A 76 2.25 -11.60 -6.70
CA PHE A 76 3.38 -11.36 -7.60
C PHE A 76 4.61 -12.11 -7.09
N ARG A 77 5.40 -12.65 -8.03
CA ARG A 77 6.70 -13.26 -7.73
C ARG A 77 7.76 -12.52 -8.52
N PHE A 78 8.72 -11.94 -7.81
CA PHE A 78 9.91 -11.42 -8.48
C PHE A 78 10.61 -12.56 -9.22
N GLN A 79 10.84 -12.35 -10.51
CA GLN A 79 11.62 -13.25 -11.36
C GLN A 79 12.89 -12.53 -11.82
N PRO A 80 13.99 -13.26 -12.06
CA PRO A 80 15.16 -12.69 -12.70
C PRO A 80 14.77 -11.99 -14.01
N ARG A 81 15.19 -10.73 -14.18
CA ARG A 81 14.94 -10.00 -15.42
C ARG A 81 15.70 -10.67 -16.57
N LYS A 82 14.98 -11.04 -17.62
CA LYS A 82 15.58 -11.36 -18.91
C LYS A 82 15.61 -10.08 -19.74
N SER A 83 16.80 -9.54 -19.99
CA SER A 83 16.94 -8.40 -20.90
C SER A 83 16.45 -8.80 -22.29
N LEU A 84 15.44 -8.09 -22.80
CA LEU A 84 15.05 -8.16 -24.19
C LEU A 84 15.98 -7.22 -24.99
N PRO A 85 16.47 -7.64 -26.17
CA PRO A 85 17.25 -6.75 -27.01
C PRO A 85 16.40 -5.53 -27.38
N LEU A 86 16.81 -4.35 -26.93
CA LEU A 86 16.24 -3.09 -27.40
C LEU A 86 16.87 -2.78 -28.75
N THR A 87 16.18 -3.14 -29.83
CA THR A 87 16.51 -2.63 -31.16
C THR A 87 15.61 -1.42 -31.41
N VAL A 88 16.19 -0.22 -31.39
CA VAL A 88 15.52 0.97 -31.93
C VAL A 88 15.54 0.81 -33.46
N VAL A 89 14.37 0.89 -34.09
CA VAL A 89 14.22 0.92 -35.56
C VAL A 89 14.00 2.35 -36.01
#